data_AF-A0A7H0K100-F1
#
_entry.id   AF-A0A7H0K100-F1
#
_cell.length_a   1.000
_cell.length_b   1.000
_cell.length_c   1.000
_cell.angle_alpha   90.00
_cell.angle_beta   90.00
_cell.angle_gamma   90.00
#
_symmetry.space_group_name_H-M   'P 1'
#
loop_
_entity.id
_entity.type
_entity.pdbx_description
1 polymer ?
#
loop_
_entity_poly.entity_id
_entity_poly.type
_entity_poly.pdbx_seq_one_letter_code
_entity_poly.pdbx_strand_id
1 'polypeptide(L)'
;MTALALALALSGDDAGDVDLLGPLVATGLVDQVPSHSTVHRRRKELADHDDEAAGAGTTAVLAGMKTARTADWTACGARNPAAAASTDAPLVLDLDATEILAHSDKEKAAPTWKKHYGFHPLCAIIDHGDGLTGEPAAVLLRPDNVGSNTADDHKDVLDQALAAIPNRVDGQEWGKRLLIRTDSAGGSQAFLRHLNQQGLAYSVGLPVTWQIGDIASTLGEGIKQGIIRAGGTVSDTTDAYVADITSRMRSWAGEPLGINLDKYPTDMRIIIRSPDDGLEGTRRPEWGDFPLGSRQCLYL
;
A
#
# COMPACT_ATOMS: atom_id res chain seq x y z
N MET A 1 -9.22 -15.60 -15.90
CA MET A 1 -8.77 -14.91 -14.68
C MET A 1 -9.93 -14.54 -13.78
N THR A 2 -10.99 -13.89 -14.26
CA THR A 2 -12.17 -13.54 -13.43
C THR A 2 -12.85 -14.74 -12.77
N ALA A 3 -12.99 -15.87 -13.47
CA ALA A 3 -13.51 -17.11 -12.87
C ALA A 3 -12.63 -17.64 -11.72
N LEU A 4 -11.30 -17.52 -11.81
CA LEU A 4 -10.41 -17.93 -10.74
C LEU A 4 -10.53 -17.00 -9.52
N ALA A 5 -10.68 -15.69 -9.74
CA ALA A 5 -10.92 -14.74 -8.67
C ALA A 5 -12.25 -15.02 -7.94
N LEU A 6 -13.31 -15.35 -8.68
CA LEU A 6 -14.60 -15.73 -8.08
C LEU A 6 -14.52 -17.07 -7.34
N ALA A 7 -13.78 -18.05 -7.86
CA ALA A 7 -13.56 -19.33 -7.17
C ALA A 7 -12.81 -19.13 -5.85
N LEU A 8 -11.75 -18.30 -5.84
CA LEU A 8 -11.03 -17.92 -4.61
C LEU A 8 -11.96 -17.25 -3.59
N ALA A 9 -12.87 -16.37 -4.04
CA ALA A 9 -13.87 -15.74 -3.16
C ALA A 9 -14.87 -16.75 -2.56
N LEU A 10 -15.07 -17.90 -3.22
CA LEU A 10 -15.85 -19.02 -2.72
C LEU A 10 -15.01 -20.05 -1.94
N SER A 11 -13.82 -19.68 -1.49
CA SER A 11 -12.87 -20.53 -0.75
C SER A 11 -12.15 -21.60 -1.57
N GLY A 12 -12.11 -21.47 -2.90
CA GLY A 12 -11.21 -22.27 -3.72
C GLY A 12 -9.75 -21.99 -3.36
N ASP A 13 -8.90 -23.00 -3.45
CA ASP A 13 -7.46 -22.93 -3.18
C ASP A 13 -6.61 -23.44 -4.37
N ASP A 14 -7.23 -24.06 -5.38
CA ASP A 14 -6.55 -24.47 -6.61
C ASP A 14 -7.31 -24.10 -7.90
N ALA A 15 -6.66 -24.28 -9.05
CA ALA A 15 -7.21 -23.88 -10.35
C ALA A 15 -8.44 -24.69 -10.76
N GLY A 16 -8.62 -25.89 -10.22
CA GLY A 16 -9.74 -26.80 -10.43
C GLY A 16 -11.00 -26.37 -9.70
N ASP A 17 -10.86 -25.57 -8.64
CA ASP A 17 -12.00 -25.03 -7.88
C ASP A 17 -12.84 -24.02 -8.67
N VAL A 18 -12.49 -23.72 -9.92
CA VAL A 18 -13.44 -23.09 -10.86
C VAL A 18 -14.73 -23.90 -10.99
N ASP A 19 -14.71 -25.21 -10.74
CA ASP A 19 -15.90 -26.06 -10.70
C ASP A 19 -16.87 -25.68 -9.57
N LEU A 20 -16.41 -25.01 -8.49
CA LEU A 20 -17.28 -24.44 -7.44
C LEU A 20 -18.27 -23.40 -7.99
N LEU A 21 -18.01 -22.85 -9.18
CA LEU A 21 -18.88 -21.89 -9.84
C LEU A 21 -20.07 -22.53 -10.57
N GLY A 22 -20.10 -23.87 -10.68
CA GLY A 22 -21.19 -24.60 -11.36
C GLY A 22 -22.61 -24.20 -10.93
N PRO A 23 -22.91 -24.08 -9.61
CA PRO A 23 -24.20 -23.59 -9.14
C PRO A 23 -24.55 -22.17 -9.62
N LEU A 24 -23.55 -21.30 -9.83
CA LEU A 24 -23.76 -19.94 -10.34
C LEU A 24 -24.13 -19.95 -11.82
N VAL A 25 -23.63 -20.93 -12.59
CA VAL A 25 -24.06 -21.15 -13.97
C VAL A 25 -25.51 -21.64 -14.02
N ALA A 26 -25.87 -22.58 -13.15
CA ALA A 26 -27.23 -23.12 -13.09
C ALA A 26 -28.30 -22.06 -12.75
N THR A 27 -27.91 -21.01 -12.01
CA THR A 27 -28.78 -19.88 -11.67
C THR A 27 -28.77 -18.77 -12.73
N GLY A 28 -27.92 -18.87 -13.76
CA GLY A 28 -27.75 -17.83 -14.78
C GLY A 28 -26.98 -16.61 -14.29
N LEU A 29 -26.32 -16.68 -13.13
CA LEU A 29 -25.50 -15.59 -12.60
C LEU A 29 -24.14 -15.50 -13.31
N VAL A 30 -23.63 -16.63 -13.79
CA VAL A 30 -22.41 -16.74 -14.60
C VAL A 30 -22.76 -17.46 -15.90
N ASP A 31 -22.44 -16.87 -17.05
CA ASP A 31 -22.81 -17.46 -18.35
C ASP A 31 -22.06 -18.78 -18.63
N GLN A 32 -20.75 -18.79 -18.32
CA GLN A 32 -19.87 -19.91 -18.57
C GLN A 32 -18.68 -19.93 -17.62
N VAL A 33 -18.20 -21.13 -17.32
CA VAL A 33 -17.00 -21.36 -16.50
C VAL A 33 -15.97 -22.09 -17.37
N PRO A 34 -14.71 -21.62 -17.41
CA PRO A 34 -13.67 -22.31 -18.16
C PRO A 34 -13.35 -23.66 -17.51
N SER A 35 -13.00 -24.66 -18.31
CA SER A 35 -12.47 -25.91 -17.77
C SER A 35 -11.14 -25.68 -17.03
N HIS A 36 -10.83 -26.54 -16.06
CA HIS A 36 -9.53 -26.58 -15.38
C HIS A 36 -8.34 -26.56 -16.37
N SER A 37 -8.42 -27.34 -17.46
CA SER A 37 -7.40 -27.37 -18.51
C SER A 37 -7.23 -26.04 -19.25
N THR A 38 -8.33 -25.29 -19.44
CA THR A 38 -8.31 -23.97 -20.07
C THR A 38 -7.63 -22.95 -19.16
N VAL A 39 -7.86 -23.03 -17.84
CA VAL A 39 -7.19 -22.17 -16.85
C VAL A 39 -5.68 -22.39 -16.86
N HIS A 40 -5.23 -23.64 -16.82
CA HIS A 40 -3.79 -23.97 -16.87
C HIS A 40 -3.12 -23.52 -18.16
N ARG A 41 -3.74 -23.79 -19.32
CA ARG A 41 -3.20 -23.35 -20.60
C ARG A 41 -3.10 -21.83 -20.65
N ARG A 42 -4.14 -21.12 -20.21
CA ARG A 42 -4.11 -19.65 -20.19
C ARG A 42 -3.04 -19.10 -19.26
N ARG A 43 -2.85 -19.70 -18.07
CA ARG A 43 -1.76 -19.32 -17.16
C ARG A 43 -0.40 -19.53 -17.81
N LYS A 44 -0.18 -20.67 -18.47
CA LYS A 44 1.06 -20.95 -19.19
C LYS A 44 1.29 -19.96 -20.33
N GLU A 45 0.30 -19.68 -21.16
CA GLU A 45 0.40 -18.68 -22.23
C GLU A 45 0.80 -17.30 -21.70
N LEU A 46 0.22 -16.87 -20.57
CA LEU A 46 0.56 -15.58 -19.96
C LEU A 46 2.02 -15.58 -19.45
N ALA A 47 2.47 -16.67 -18.82
CA ALA A 47 3.84 -16.80 -18.36
C ALA A 47 4.84 -16.81 -19.53
N ASP A 48 4.57 -17.59 -20.57
CA ASP A 48 5.40 -17.68 -21.77
C ASP A 48 5.52 -16.29 -22.45
N HIS A 49 4.42 -15.53 -22.53
CA HIS A 49 4.46 -14.16 -23.05
C HIS A 49 5.25 -13.17 -22.18
N ASP A 50 5.29 -13.37 -20.86
CA ASP A 50 6.11 -12.52 -19.99
C ASP A 50 7.60 -12.76 -20.23
N ASP A 51 8.00 -14.03 -20.38
CA ASP A 51 9.38 -14.43 -20.65
C ASP A 51 9.84 -14.00 -22.06
N GLU A 52 8.96 -14.11 -23.07
CA GLU A 52 9.31 -13.86 -24.48
C GLU A 52 9.14 -12.40 -24.93
N ALA A 53 8.24 -11.65 -24.29
CA ALA A 53 7.82 -10.32 -24.75
C ALA A 53 7.81 -9.26 -23.65
N ALA A 54 8.77 -9.34 -22.71
CA ALA A 54 9.07 -8.30 -21.73
C ALA A 54 7.84 -7.83 -20.92
N GLY A 55 7.07 -8.77 -20.35
CA GLY A 55 5.94 -8.44 -19.48
C GLY A 55 4.57 -8.31 -20.18
N ALA A 56 4.43 -8.83 -21.40
CA ALA A 56 3.17 -8.77 -22.15
C ALA A 56 2.01 -9.55 -21.49
N GLY A 57 2.30 -10.67 -20.82
CA GLY A 57 1.34 -11.42 -20.02
C GLY A 57 0.84 -10.63 -18.81
N THR A 58 1.74 -10.01 -18.06
CA THR A 58 1.43 -9.09 -16.95
C THR A 58 0.55 -7.94 -17.45
N THR A 59 0.92 -7.32 -18.56
CA THR A 59 0.10 -6.26 -19.20
C THR A 59 -1.32 -6.76 -19.52
N ALA A 60 -1.45 -7.98 -20.07
CA ALA A 60 -2.75 -8.57 -20.38
C ALA A 60 -3.59 -8.87 -19.12
N VAL A 61 -2.97 -9.29 -18.02
CA VAL A 61 -3.64 -9.49 -16.72
C VAL A 61 -4.15 -8.16 -16.18
N LEU A 62 -3.31 -7.12 -16.14
CA LEU A 62 -3.68 -5.80 -15.64
C LEU A 62 -4.81 -5.18 -16.47
N ALA A 63 -4.77 -5.34 -17.80
CA ALA A 63 -5.86 -4.91 -18.68
C ALA A 63 -7.18 -5.66 -18.40
N GLY A 64 -7.10 -6.96 -18.12
CA GLY A 64 -8.24 -7.76 -17.70
C GLY A 64 -8.83 -7.30 -16.35
N MET A 65 -7.97 -7.01 -15.37
CA MET A 65 -8.37 -6.44 -14.08
C MET A 65 -9.02 -5.07 -14.25
N LYS A 66 -8.44 -4.18 -15.08
CA LYS A 66 -9.02 -2.87 -15.41
C LYS A 66 -10.41 -3.01 -16.00
N THR A 67 -10.62 -3.97 -16.90
CA THR A 67 -11.92 -4.21 -17.54
C THR A 67 -12.96 -4.67 -16.52
N ALA A 68 -12.63 -5.66 -15.69
CA ALA A 68 -13.53 -6.16 -14.65
C ALA A 68 -13.88 -5.04 -13.65
N ARG A 69 -12.87 -4.34 -13.13
CA ARG A 69 -13.03 -3.23 -12.20
C ARG A 69 -13.86 -2.09 -12.77
N THR A 70 -13.68 -1.76 -14.05
CA THR A 70 -14.50 -0.74 -14.73
C THR A 70 -15.98 -1.12 -14.72
N ALA A 71 -16.30 -2.39 -15.02
CA ALA A 71 -17.67 -2.87 -15.01
C ALA A 71 -18.26 -2.85 -13.59
N ASP A 72 -17.51 -3.38 -12.60
CA ASP A 72 -17.94 -3.45 -11.20
C ASP A 72 -18.18 -2.07 -10.61
N TRP A 73 -17.22 -1.15 -10.76
CA TRP A 73 -17.34 0.22 -10.25
C TRP A 73 -18.45 1.01 -10.94
N THR A 74 -18.67 0.80 -12.24
CA THR A 74 -19.80 1.41 -12.95
C THR A 74 -21.14 0.90 -12.38
N ALA A 75 -21.25 -0.40 -12.11
CA ALA A 75 -22.44 -1.00 -11.52
C ALA A 75 -22.72 -0.50 -10.09
N CYS A 76 -21.70 -0.05 -9.35
CA CYS A 76 -21.87 0.55 -8.03
C CYS A 76 -22.61 1.91 -8.05
N GLY A 77 -22.71 2.58 -9.20
CA GLY A 77 -23.43 3.86 -9.34
C GLY A 77 -22.89 4.93 -8.38
N ALA A 78 -23.74 5.47 -7.50
CA ALA A 78 -23.34 6.45 -6.49
C ALA A 78 -22.31 5.92 -5.46
N ARG A 79 -22.16 4.60 -5.34
CA ARG A 79 -21.15 3.95 -4.47
C ARG A 79 -19.84 3.65 -5.21
N ASN A 80 -19.69 4.11 -6.45
CA ASN A 80 -18.45 3.95 -7.19
C ASN A 80 -17.29 4.61 -6.42
N PRO A 81 -16.22 3.87 -6.07
CA PRO A 81 -15.08 4.41 -5.34
C PRO A 81 -14.45 5.61 -6.04
N ALA A 82 -14.37 5.62 -7.38
CA ALA A 82 -13.84 6.74 -8.14
C ALA A 82 -14.71 8.01 -7.99
N ALA A 83 -16.03 7.85 -7.98
CA ALA A 83 -16.96 8.97 -7.85
C ALA A 83 -17.04 9.51 -6.41
N ALA A 84 -16.81 8.65 -5.42
CA ALA A 84 -16.77 9.03 -4.00
C ALA A 84 -15.44 9.70 -3.61
N ALA A 85 -14.35 9.40 -4.33
CA ALA A 85 -13.02 9.91 -4.05
C ALA A 85 -12.93 11.42 -4.27
N SER A 86 -12.39 12.13 -3.28
CA SER A 86 -12.10 13.56 -3.31
C SER A 86 -10.72 13.85 -2.70
N THR A 87 -10.27 15.09 -2.73
CA THR A 87 -9.01 15.46 -2.05
C THR A 87 -9.11 15.36 -0.53
N ASP A 88 -10.31 15.52 0.04
CA ASP A 88 -10.53 15.45 1.49
C ASP A 88 -10.84 14.01 1.97
N ALA A 89 -11.27 13.15 1.05
CA ALA A 89 -11.51 11.72 1.26
C ALA A 89 -11.03 10.94 0.02
N PRO A 90 -9.71 10.78 -0.14
CA PRO A 90 -9.13 10.15 -1.33
C PRO A 90 -9.38 8.64 -1.33
N LEU A 91 -9.45 8.05 -2.53
CA LEU A 91 -9.27 6.60 -2.65
C LEU A 91 -7.84 6.26 -2.28
N VAL A 92 -7.66 5.23 -1.47
CA VAL A 92 -6.35 4.86 -0.96
C VAL A 92 -5.80 3.66 -1.72
N LEU A 93 -4.53 3.73 -2.10
CA LEU A 93 -3.75 2.62 -2.62
C LEU A 93 -2.57 2.35 -1.67
N ASP A 94 -2.63 1.23 -0.96
CA ASP A 94 -1.56 0.77 -0.07
C ASP A 94 -0.52 -0.02 -0.85
N LEU A 95 0.75 0.36 -0.68
CA LEU A 95 1.90 -0.36 -1.18
C LEU A 95 2.66 -0.95 0.01
N ASP A 96 2.60 -2.27 0.14
CA ASP A 96 3.28 -2.99 1.21
C ASP A 96 3.82 -4.35 0.76
N ALA A 97 4.95 -4.75 1.34
CA ALA A 97 5.60 -6.00 1.04
C ALA A 97 5.10 -7.08 2.00
N THR A 98 4.43 -8.10 1.47
CA THR A 98 4.00 -9.24 2.27
C THR A 98 5.01 -10.37 2.22
N GLU A 99 5.31 -10.97 3.36
CA GLU A 99 6.24 -12.09 3.45
C GLU A 99 5.48 -13.41 3.31
N ILE A 100 5.85 -14.20 2.31
CA ILE A 100 5.30 -15.54 2.06
C ILE A 100 6.37 -16.56 2.43
N LEU A 101 6.14 -17.30 3.51
CA LEU A 101 7.07 -18.31 4.00
C LEU A 101 7.18 -19.48 3.01
N ALA A 102 8.40 -19.87 2.70
CA ALA A 102 8.71 -21.08 1.94
C ALA A 102 9.51 -22.04 2.82
N HIS A 103 9.05 -23.29 2.93
CA HIS A 103 9.71 -24.33 3.74
C HIS A 103 10.87 -25.04 3.01
N SER A 104 11.36 -24.50 1.89
CA SER A 104 12.48 -25.06 1.12
C SER A 104 13.21 -23.96 0.35
N ASP A 105 14.50 -24.20 0.14
CA ASP A 105 15.46 -23.51 -0.73
C ASP A 105 15.15 -23.61 -2.24
N LYS A 106 13.86 -23.55 -2.60
CA LYS A 106 13.45 -23.55 -4.01
C LYS A 106 13.98 -22.30 -4.72
N GLU A 107 14.07 -22.38 -6.05
CA GLU A 107 14.59 -21.32 -6.90
C GLU A 107 14.01 -19.94 -6.51
N LYS A 108 14.91 -18.97 -6.25
CA LYS A 108 14.63 -17.58 -5.83
C LYS A 108 14.20 -17.36 -4.36
N ALA A 109 14.09 -18.39 -3.53
CA ALA A 109 13.97 -18.24 -2.08
C ALA A 109 15.37 -18.05 -1.44
N ALA A 110 15.53 -17.07 -0.55
CA ALA A 110 16.80 -16.74 0.09
C ALA A 110 16.63 -16.59 1.61
N PRO A 111 17.71 -16.49 2.40
CA PRO A 111 17.59 -16.13 3.81
C PRO A 111 17.09 -14.69 3.95
N THR A 112 15.94 -14.49 4.60
CA THR A 112 15.40 -13.16 4.91
C THR A 112 16.10 -12.53 6.11
N TRP A 113 15.92 -11.22 6.32
CA TRP A 113 16.34 -10.52 7.55
C TRP A 113 15.82 -11.22 8.82
N LYS A 114 14.61 -11.78 8.75
CA LYS A 114 13.96 -12.54 9.83
C LYS A 114 14.44 -14.00 9.93
N LYS A 115 15.50 -14.37 9.20
CA LYS A 115 16.21 -15.66 9.26
C LYS A 115 15.33 -16.87 8.88
N HIS A 116 14.45 -16.71 7.91
CA HIS A 116 13.73 -17.83 7.29
C HIS A 116 13.84 -17.72 5.76
N TYR A 117 13.17 -18.62 5.03
CA TYR A 117 13.13 -18.61 3.56
C TYR A 117 11.75 -18.19 3.08
N GLY A 118 11.68 -17.44 1.99
CA GLY A 118 10.38 -17.01 1.47
C GLY A 118 10.44 -16.21 0.19
N PHE A 119 9.36 -15.50 -0.05
CA PHE A 119 9.24 -14.45 -1.06
C PHE A 119 8.68 -13.21 -0.38
N HIS A 120 9.02 -12.03 -0.89
CA HIS A 120 8.50 -10.76 -0.38
C HIS A 120 7.83 -9.92 -1.49
N PRO A 121 6.76 -10.45 -2.14
CA PRO A 121 6.06 -9.69 -3.17
C PRO A 121 5.60 -8.32 -2.64
N LEU A 122 5.74 -7.31 -3.49
CA LEU A 122 5.23 -5.97 -3.22
C LEU A 122 3.81 -5.88 -3.77
N CYS A 123 2.84 -5.65 -2.90
CA CYS A 123 1.44 -5.61 -3.25
C CYS A 123 0.97 -4.17 -3.31
N ALA A 124 0.17 -3.84 -4.33
CA ALA A 124 -0.63 -2.63 -4.37
C ALA A 124 -2.11 -3.00 -4.16
N ILE A 125 -2.68 -2.57 -3.04
CA ILE A 125 -4.05 -2.92 -2.62
C ILE A 125 -4.88 -1.64 -2.50
N ILE A 126 -6.04 -1.62 -3.13
CA ILE A 126 -7.01 -0.54 -2.99
C ILE A 126 -7.71 -0.74 -1.65
N ASP A 127 -7.60 0.24 -0.77
CA ASP A 127 -8.29 0.28 0.51
C ASP A 127 -9.63 1.00 0.34
N HIS A 128 -10.72 0.22 0.42
CA HIS A 128 -12.10 0.72 0.32
C HIS A 128 -12.60 1.33 1.64
N GLY A 129 -11.79 1.32 2.70
CA GLY A 129 -12.08 1.90 4.00
C GLY A 129 -12.68 0.91 5.00
N ASP A 130 -13.01 1.45 6.18
CA ASP A 130 -13.43 0.65 7.34
C ASP A 130 -14.64 -0.24 7.06
N GLY A 131 -14.55 -1.51 7.47
CA GLY A 131 -15.61 -2.51 7.30
C GLY A 131 -15.73 -3.07 5.88
N LEU A 132 -14.89 -2.63 4.94
CA LEU A 132 -14.79 -3.17 3.59
C LEU A 132 -13.48 -3.93 3.40
N THR A 133 -13.45 -4.82 2.40
CA THR A 133 -12.26 -5.59 2.05
C THR A 133 -11.34 -4.79 1.14
N GLY A 134 -10.03 -5.01 1.25
CA GLY A 134 -9.07 -4.51 0.26
C GLY A 134 -9.23 -5.22 -1.09
N GLU A 135 -8.92 -4.51 -2.18
CA GLU A 135 -8.97 -5.03 -3.54
C GLU A 135 -7.57 -5.01 -4.18
N PRO A 136 -6.99 -6.15 -4.58
CA PRO A 136 -5.68 -6.16 -5.21
C PRO A 136 -5.68 -5.42 -6.56
N ALA A 137 -4.82 -4.41 -6.70
CA ALA A 137 -4.60 -3.69 -7.95
C ALA A 137 -3.44 -4.29 -8.75
N ALA A 138 -2.33 -4.60 -8.08
CA ALA A 138 -1.17 -5.26 -8.68
C ALA A 138 -0.36 -6.01 -7.61
N VAL A 139 0.40 -7.02 -8.04
CA VAL A 139 1.34 -7.74 -7.19
C VAL A 139 2.63 -7.94 -7.97
N LEU A 140 3.69 -7.26 -7.53
CA LEU A 140 5.03 -7.40 -8.10
C LEU A 140 5.74 -8.56 -7.39
N LEU A 141 6.00 -9.63 -8.14
CA LEU A 141 6.78 -10.77 -7.66
C LEU A 141 8.27 -10.40 -7.66
N ARG A 142 8.91 -10.45 -6.50
CA ARG A 142 10.31 -10.10 -6.31
C ARG A 142 11.14 -11.30 -5.86
N PRO A 143 12.39 -11.44 -6.34
CA PRO A 143 13.32 -12.40 -5.78
C PRO A 143 13.72 -12.00 -4.35
N ASP A 144 14.02 -12.99 -3.52
CA ASP A 144 14.08 -12.78 -2.07
C ASP A 144 15.31 -12.01 -1.55
N ASN A 145 16.29 -11.74 -2.42
CA ASN A 145 17.48 -10.94 -2.10
C ASN A 145 17.33 -9.43 -2.41
N VAL A 146 16.17 -8.99 -2.87
CA VAL A 146 15.92 -7.59 -3.18
C VAL A 146 15.69 -6.81 -1.88
N GLY A 147 16.31 -5.63 -1.78
CA GLY A 147 16.12 -4.76 -0.62
C GLY A 147 14.68 -4.28 -0.53
N SER A 148 14.15 -4.13 0.69
CA SER A 148 12.78 -3.64 0.90
C SER A 148 12.56 -2.22 0.37
N ASN A 149 13.61 -1.40 0.27
CA ASN A 149 13.58 0.00 -0.15
C ASN A 149 14.05 0.23 -1.60
N THR A 150 13.78 -0.71 -2.50
CA THR A 150 14.09 -0.52 -3.92
C THR A 150 13.06 0.46 -4.50
N ALA A 151 13.52 1.67 -4.81
CA ALA A 151 12.67 2.72 -5.36
C ALA A 151 12.03 2.32 -6.70
N ASP A 152 12.73 1.51 -7.49
CA ASP A 152 12.24 1.06 -8.80
C ASP A 152 11.11 0.05 -8.64
N ASP A 153 11.19 -0.91 -7.71
CA ASP A 153 10.07 -1.81 -7.39
C ASP A 153 8.79 -1.05 -7.03
N HIS A 154 8.92 0.01 -6.22
CA HIS A 154 7.77 0.83 -5.82
C HIS A 154 7.16 1.59 -7.00
N LYS A 155 7.98 2.06 -7.94
CA LYS A 155 7.49 2.68 -9.19
C LYS A 155 6.81 1.63 -10.06
N ASP A 156 7.43 0.47 -10.23
CA ASP A 156 6.91 -0.59 -11.09
C ASP A 156 5.56 -1.10 -10.59
N VAL A 157 5.41 -1.38 -9.28
CA VAL A 157 4.13 -1.82 -8.73
C VAL A 157 3.08 -0.72 -8.81
N LEU A 158 3.47 0.55 -8.62
CA LEU A 158 2.56 1.70 -8.76
C LEU A 158 2.07 1.81 -10.21
N ASP A 159 2.97 1.76 -11.19
CA ASP A 159 2.64 1.86 -12.60
C ASP A 159 1.73 0.69 -13.04
N GLN A 160 2.01 -0.53 -12.55
CA GLN A 160 1.13 -1.68 -12.76
C GLN A 160 -0.25 -1.47 -12.13
N ALA A 161 -0.31 -0.96 -10.90
CA ALA A 161 -1.58 -0.67 -10.24
C ALA A 161 -2.39 0.40 -10.98
N LEU A 162 -1.74 1.49 -11.41
CA LEU A 162 -2.38 2.55 -12.21
C LEU A 162 -2.86 2.03 -13.57
N ALA A 163 -2.15 1.08 -14.18
CA ALA A 163 -2.62 0.42 -15.39
C ALA A 163 -3.91 -0.40 -15.13
N ALA A 164 -3.98 -1.10 -14.00
CA ALA A 164 -5.14 -1.88 -13.59
C ALA A 164 -6.31 -1.03 -13.05
N ILE A 165 -6.07 0.18 -12.55
CA ILE A 165 -7.13 1.07 -12.07
C ILE A 165 -7.78 1.80 -13.26
N PRO A 166 -9.11 1.91 -13.31
CA PRO A 166 -9.80 2.69 -14.31
C PRO A 166 -9.45 4.18 -14.23
N ASN A 167 -9.12 4.81 -15.38
CA ASN A 167 -8.67 6.21 -15.38
C ASN A 167 -9.81 7.23 -15.30
N ARG A 168 -11.01 6.88 -15.80
CA ARG A 168 -12.12 7.85 -16.01
C ARG A 168 -13.51 7.22 -15.91
N VAL A 169 -13.77 6.39 -14.90
CA VAL A 169 -15.12 5.78 -14.73
C VAL A 169 -16.17 6.85 -14.42
N ASP A 170 -15.75 7.94 -13.80
CA ASP A 170 -16.57 9.11 -13.49
C ASP A 170 -16.19 10.35 -14.32
N GLY A 171 -15.38 10.17 -15.37
CA GLY A 171 -14.93 11.25 -16.26
C GLY A 171 -13.84 12.16 -15.71
N GLN A 172 -13.32 11.93 -14.50
CA GLN A 172 -12.30 12.75 -13.85
C GLN A 172 -10.95 12.01 -13.77
N GLU A 173 -9.84 12.74 -13.84
CA GLU A 173 -8.50 12.19 -13.58
C GLU A 173 -8.30 11.93 -12.07
N TRP A 174 -7.37 11.03 -11.71
CA TRP A 174 -7.08 10.75 -10.30
C TRP A 174 -6.38 11.92 -9.59
N GLY A 175 -5.18 12.32 -10.02
CA GLY A 175 -4.41 13.36 -9.30
C GLY A 175 -4.40 13.13 -7.78
N LYS A 176 -4.68 14.19 -7.00
CA LYS A 176 -4.65 14.17 -5.53
C LYS A 176 -5.85 13.48 -4.84
N ARG A 177 -6.87 13.02 -5.58
CA ARG A 177 -7.94 12.18 -5.00
C ARG A 177 -7.59 10.68 -4.98
N LEU A 178 -6.40 10.31 -5.46
CA LEU A 178 -5.78 9.02 -5.22
C LEU A 178 -4.60 9.22 -4.27
N LEU A 179 -4.66 8.59 -3.10
CA LEU A 179 -3.65 8.65 -2.05
C LEU A 179 -2.82 7.37 -2.04
N ILE A 180 -1.53 7.49 -2.33
CA ILE A 180 -0.58 6.38 -2.23
C ILE A 180 -0.06 6.29 -0.80
N ARG A 181 -0.36 5.19 -0.10
CA ARG A 181 0.17 4.94 1.25
C ARG A 181 1.27 3.88 1.20
N THR A 182 2.31 4.09 1.99
CA THR A 182 3.37 3.09 2.19
C THR A 182 4.07 3.36 3.52
N ASP A 183 4.70 2.34 4.06
CA ASP A 183 5.49 2.45 5.27
C ASP A 183 6.84 3.15 4.98
N SER A 184 7.81 3.03 5.90
CA SER A 184 9.14 3.61 5.69
C SER A 184 9.95 2.99 4.55
N ALA A 185 9.60 1.79 4.07
CA ALA A 185 10.27 1.15 2.94
C ALA A 185 9.97 1.88 1.63
N GLY A 186 8.83 2.58 1.51
CA GLY A 186 8.54 3.48 0.40
C GLY A 186 9.15 4.88 0.54
N GLY A 187 9.86 5.18 1.63
CA GLY A 187 10.39 6.50 1.96
C GLY A 187 11.55 7.02 1.09
N SER A 188 11.89 6.34 -0.02
CA SER A 188 12.99 6.77 -0.88
C SER A 188 12.69 8.10 -1.59
N GLN A 189 13.69 8.97 -1.67
CA GLN A 189 13.57 10.25 -2.37
C GLN A 189 13.20 10.07 -3.86
N ALA A 190 13.67 8.99 -4.48
CA ALA A 190 13.37 8.71 -5.89
C ALA A 190 11.90 8.34 -6.10
N PHE A 191 11.30 7.57 -5.19
CA PHE A 191 9.88 7.24 -5.25
C PHE A 191 8.99 8.45 -4.94
N LEU A 192 9.31 9.22 -3.90
CA LEU A 192 8.55 10.44 -3.56
C LEU A 192 8.57 11.47 -4.69
N ARG A 193 9.71 11.66 -5.36
CA ARG A 193 9.77 12.53 -6.55
C ARG A 193 8.90 12.01 -7.69
N HIS A 194 8.86 10.70 -7.89
CA HIS A 194 8.03 10.09 -8.92
C HIS A 194 6.54 10.29 -8.63
N LEU A 195 6.09 10.07 -7.39
CA LEU A 195 4.72 10.36 -6.95
C LEU A 195 4.33 11.83 -7.18
N ASN A 196 5.22 12.75 -6.80
CA ASN A 196 5.02 14.18 -6.99
C ASN A 196 4.94 14.56 -8.48
N GLN A 197 5.78 13.96 -9.34
CA GLN A 197 5.74 14.19 -10.79
C GLN A 197 4.44 13.69 -11.44
N GLN A 198 3.86 12.62 -10.90
CA GLN A 198 2.54 12.13 -11.34
C GLN A 198 1.38 12.99 -10.80
N GLY A 199 1.63 13.90 -9.86
CA GLY A 199 0.58 14.75 -9.24
C GLY A 199 -0.36 13.98 -8.30
N LEU A 200 0.09 12.83 -7.78
CA LEU A 200 -0.66 12.00 -6.85
C LEU A 200 -0.53 12.53 -5.41
N ALA A 201 -1.54 12.26 -4.58
CA ALA A 201 -1.39 12.42 -3.13
C ALA A 201 -0.61 11.22 -2.58
N TYR A 202 0.16 11.42 -1.52
CA TYR A 202 0.86 10.31 -0.89
C TYR A 202 1.02 10.50 0.61
N SER A 203 1.10 9.39 1.34
CA SER A 203 1.38 9.33 2.76
C SER A 203 2.37 8.21 3.06
N VAL A 204 3.59 8.61 3.36
CA VAL A 204 4.74 7.70 3.45
C VAL A 204 5.36 7.79 4.83
N GLY A 205 5.66 6.64 5.43
CA GLY A 205 6.39 6.56 6.68
C GLY A 205 7.81 7.12 6.54
N LEU A 206 8.29 7.83 7.57
CA LEU A 206 9.70 8.19 7.70
C LEU A 206 10.31 7.59 8.97
N PRO A 207 11.59 7.16 8.92
CA PRO A 207 12.31 6.77 10.11
C PRO A 207 12.34 7.91 11.13
N VAL A 208 11.95 7.63 12.36
CA VAL A 208 11.99 8.60 13.45
C VAL A 208 13.32 8.50 14.17
N THR A 209 14.09 9.58 14.12
CA THR A 209 15.35 9.72 14.86
C THR A 209 15.10 10.33 16.25
N TRP A 210 16.08 10.23 17.14
CA TRP A 210 15.96 10.82 18.48
C TRP A 210 15.81 12.35 18.43
N GLN A 211 16.37 13.01 17.42
CA GLN A 211 16.22 14.45 17.19
C GLN A 211 14.78 14.82 16.82
N ILE A 212 14.11 13.99 16.01
CA ILE A 212 12.68 14.15 15.72
C ILE A 212 11.87 13.95 17.01
N GLY A 213 12.29 13.02 17.87
CA GLY A 213 11.73 12.85 19.21
C GLY A 213 11.91 14.09 20.10
N ASP A 214 13.05 14.76 20.04
CA ASP A 214 13.31 15.99 20.79
C ASP A 214 12.42 17.14 20.30
N ILE A 215 12.26 17.29 18.98
CA ILE A 215 11.28 18.20 18.39
C ILE A 215 9.88 17.91 18.93
N ALA A 216 9.46 16.64 18.93
CA ALA A 216 8.16 16.21 19.42
C ALA A 216 7.94 16.55 20.91
N SER A 217 8.99 16.41 21.72
CA SER A 217 8.94 16.65 23.17
C SER A 217 8.76 18.13 23.54
N THR A 218 9.05 19.04 22.61
CA THR A 218 8.98 20.50 22.82
C THR A 218 7.75 21.15 22.16
N LEU A 219 6.84 20.35 21.61
CA LEU A 219 5.61 20.83 20.97
C LEU A 219 4.64 21.39 22.02
N GLY A 220 4.13 22.61 21.77
CA GLY A 220 3.08 23.20 22.59
C GLY A 220 1.71 22.58 22.31
N GLU A 221 0.78 22.67 23.26
CA GLU A 221 -0.55 22.07 23.13
C GLU A 221 -1.34 22.59 21.90
N GLY A 222 -1.18 23.86 21.52
CA GLY A 222 -1.93 24.45 20.40
C GLY A 222 -1.63 23.86 19.02
N ILE A 223 -0.61 23.03 18.86
CA ILE A 223 -0.29 22.34 17.59
C ILE A 223 -0.59 20.84 17.61
N LYS A 224 -0.96 20.30 18.77
CA LYS A 224 -1.32 18.89 18.93
C LYS A 224 -2.80 18.72 18.62
N GLN A 225 -3.14 17.63 17.95
CA GLN A 225 -4.51 17.22 17.69
C GLN A 225 -4.70 15.77 18.12
N GLY A 226 -5.85 15.45 18.71
CA GLY A 226 -6.15 14.09 19.12
C GLY A 226 -6.26 13.14 17.92
N ILE A 227 -5.92 11.87 18.14
CA ILE A 227 -5.99 10.80 17.16
C ILE A 227 -7.40 10.22 17.15
N ILE A 228 -8.01 10.12 15.98
CA ILE A 228 -9.27 9.38 15.78
C ILE A 228 -8.93 7.89 15.77
N ARG A 229 -9.49 7.12 16.70
CA ARG A 229 -9.34 5.66 16.76
C ARG A 229 -10.40 4.97 15.91
N ALA A 230 -10.20 3.68 15.59
CA ALA A 230 -11.13 2.88 14.78
C ALA A 230 -12.59 2.85 15.31
N GLY A 231 -12.81 3.14 16.61
CA GLY A 231 -14.14 3.30 17.20
C GLY A 231 -14.75 4.71 17.12
N GLY A 232 -14.10 5.65 16.42
CA GLY A 232 -14.53 7.06 16.31
C GLY A 232 -14.19 7.94 17.51
N THR A 233 -13.62 7.38 18.58
CA THR A 233 -13.16 8.16 19.75
C THR A 233 -11.89 8.94 19.43
N VAL A 234 -11.79 10.16 19.97
CA VAL A 234 -10.59 11.01 19.86
C VAL A 234 -9.73 10.87 21.13
N SER A 235 -8.40 10.77 21.00
CA SER A 235 -7.48 10.75 22.15
C SER A 235 -7.35 12.10 22.84
N ASP A 236 -6.97 12.08 24.12
CA ASP A 236 -6.43 13.25 24.80
C ASP A 236 -5.03 13.55 24.23
N THR A 237 -4.74 14.82 23.95
CA THR A 237 -3.46 15.26 23.37
C THR A 237 -2.28 15.12 24.33
N THR A 238 -2.53 14.92 25.63
CA THR A 238 -1.47 14.57 26.59
C THR A 238 -0.97 13.14 26.42
N ASP A 239 -1.82 12.24 25.93
CA ASP A 239 -1.56 10.81 25.87
C ASP A 239 -1.17 10.38 24.45
N ALA A 240 -1.95 10.80 23.45
CA ALA A 240 -1.66 10.56 22.05
C ALA A 240 -2.09 11.73 21.17
N TYR A 241 -1.27 12.06 20.19
CA TYR A 241 -1.54 13.18 19.29
C TYR A 241 -0.94 12.99 17.91
N VAL A 242 -1.48 13.74 16.95
CA VAL A 242 -0.80 14.11 15.70
C VAL A 242 -0.43 15.58 15.73
N ALA A 243 0.69 15.93 15.10
CA ALA A 243 1.12 17.33 14.98
C ALA A 243 1.89 17.56 13.67
N ASP A 244 1.65 18.70 13.03
CA ASP A 244 2.49 19.15 11.91
C ASP A 244 3.78 19.76 12.44
N ILE A 245 4.91 19.11 12.17
CA ILE A 245 6.24 19.52 12.62
C ILE A 245 7.11 20.04 11.47
N THR A 246 6.53 20.31 10.30
CA THR A 246 7.25 20.72 9.09
C THR A 246 8.13 21.95 9.33
N SER A 247 7.55 23.00 9.91
CA SER A 247 8.28 24.24 10.19
C SER A 247 9.39 24.03 11.22
N ARG A 248 9.13 23.21 12.25
CA ARG A 248 10.09 22.89 13.32
C ARG A 248 11.28 22.10 12.80
N MET A 249 11.06 21.12 11.92
CA MET A 249 12.15 20.37 11.31
C MET A 249 12.98 21.25 10.37
N ARG A 250 12.37 22.19 9.64
CA ARG A 250 13.11 23.13 8.75
C ARG A 250 13.88 24.20 9.52
N SER A 251 13.38 24.63 10.68
CA SER A 251 14.04 25.62 11.54
C SER A 251 14.91 25.00 12.64
N TRP A 252 15.13 23.68 12.60
CA TRP A 252 15.88 22.97 13.64
C TRP A 252 17.34 23.42 13.64
N ALA A 253 17.80 23.94 14.77
CA ALA A 253 19.16 24.45 14.96
C ALA A 253 20.06 23.50 15.78
N GLY A 254 19.54 22.33 16.18
CA GLY A 254 20.30 21.30 16.90
C GLY A 254 21.06 20.38 15.94
N GLU A 255 21.40 19.18 16.43
CA GLU A 255 22.12 18.16 15.65
C GLU A 255 21.37 17.77 14.37
N PRO A 256 22.07 17.38 13.29
CA PRO A 256 21.45 16.97 12.04
C PRO A 256 20.39 15.88 12.26
N LEU A 257 19.21 16.04 11.64
CA LEU A 257 18.04 15.15 11.83
C LEU A 257 18.25 13.71 11.34
N GLY A 258 19.36 13.43 10.66
CA GLY A 258 19.55 12.20 9.87
C GLY A 258 18.79 12.20 8.54
N ILE A 259 18.02 13.25 8.26
CA ILE A 259 17.25 13.46 7.04
C ILE A 259 17.58 14.85 6.49
N ASN A 260 17.92 14.93 5.21
CA ASN A 260 18.10 16.21 4.51
C ASN A 260 16.79 16.58 3.80
N LEU A 261 16.05 17.54 4.36
CA LEU A 261 14.74 17.99 3.85
C LEU A 261 14.82 18.71 2.49
N ASP A 262 15.97 19.24 2.09
CA ASP A 262 16.15 19.91 0.79
C ASP A 262 16.12 18.92 -0.38
N LYS A 263 16.25 17.62 -0.09
CA LYS A 263 16.16 16.55 -1.10
C LYS A 263 14.73 16.06 -1.35
N TYR A 264 13.75 16.60 -0.63
CA TYR A 264 12.33 16.27 -0.72
C TYR A 264 11.55 17.44 -1.35
N PRO A 265 10.34 17.21 -1.88
CA PRO A 265 9.48 18.27 -2.41
C PRO A 265 9.30 19.42 -1.40
N THR A 266 9.28 20.67 -1.89
CA THR A 266 9.28 21.87 -1.04
C THR A 266 7.95 22.11 -0.33
N ASP A 267 6.86 21.64 -0.91
CA ASP A 267 5.50 21.67 -0.38
C ASP A 267 5.15 20.47 0.52
N MET A 268 6.13 19.59 0.79
CA MET A 268 6.00 18.47 1.73
C MET A 268 5.66 18.92 3.14
N ARG A 269 4.65 18.27 3.72
CA ARG A 269 4.35 18.32 5.15
C ARG A 269 4.91 17.09 5.87
N ILE A 270 5.32 17.30 7.12
CA ILE A 270 5.81 16.25 8.01
C ILE A 270 4.94 16.25 9.24
N ILE A 271 4.10 15.22 9.35
CA ILE A 271 3.20 15.01 10.48
C ILE A 271 3.80 13.94 11.38
N ILE A 272 3.94 14.22 12.66
CA ILE A 272 4.30 13.21 13.64
C ILE A 272 3.05 12.62 14.27
N ARG A 273 3.05 11.31 14.49
CA ARG A 273 2.07 10.61 15.34
C ARG A 273 2.77 10.10 16.59
N SER A 274 2.34 10.60 17.75
CA SER A 274 2.74 10.08 19.06
C SER A 274 1.62 9.19 19.60
N PRO A 275 1.84 7.86 19.75
CA PRO A 275 0.85 6.96 20.33
C PRO A 275 0.80 7.06 21.86
N ASP A 276 -0.25 6.51 22.46
CA ASP A 276 -0.37 6.41 23.92
C ASP A 276 0.78 5.53 24.47
N ASP A 277 1.52 6.04 25.45
CA ASP A 277 2.50 5.26 26.21
C ASP A 277 1.73 4.29 27.14
N GLY A 278 1.25 3.16 26.61
CA GLY A 278 0.63 2.08 27.40
C GLY A 278 1.57 1.36 28.38
N LEU A 279 2.62 2.03 28.88
CA LEU A 279 3.60 1.50 29.83
C LEU A 279 3.46 2.24 31.16
N GLU A 280 2.46 1.85 31.97
CA GLU A 280 2.49 2.14 33.40
C GLU A 280 3.78 1.55 34.00
N GLY A 281 4.65 2.40 34.54
CA GLY A 281 5.61 1.98 35.58
C GLY A 281 7.09 1.85 35.22
N THR A 282 7.56 2.22 34.02
CA THR A 282 9.01 2.33 33.77
C THR A 282 9.42 3.79 33.55
N ARG A 283 10.46 4.21 34.29
CA ARG A 283 11.18 5.50 34.18
C ARG A 283 11.12 6.09 32.77
N ARG A 284 11.02 7.43 32.69
CA ARG A 284 11.36 8.23 31.49
C ARG A 284 12.52 7.54 30.77
N PRO A 285 12.27 6.88 29.63
CA PRO A 285 13.33 6.22 28.91
C PRO A 285 14.20 7.30 28.30
N GLU A 286 15.48 7.30 28.66
CA GLU A 286 16.49 7.99 27.86
C GLU A 286 16.32 7.51 26.42
N TRP A 287 16.24 8.45 25.47
CA TRP A 287 15.84 8.22 24.07
C TRP A 287 16.75 7.25 23.28
N GLY A 288 17.67 6.54 23.94
CA GLY A 288 18.56 5.54 23.38
C GLY A 288 18.09 4.08 23.46
N ASP A 289 17.03 3.76 24.22
CA ASP A 289 16.66 2.35 24.49
C ASP A 289 15.39 1.84 23.77
N PHE A 290 14.88 2.59 22.78
CA PHE A 290 13.70 2.14 22.01
C PHE A 290 14.08 1.42 20.72
N PRO A 291 13.52 0.22 20.44
CA PRO A 291 13.64 -0.38 19.12
C PRO A 291 12.99 0.55 18.09
N LEU A 292 13.77 0.88 17.05
CA LEU A 292 13.52 1.86 15.97
C LEU A 292 12.23 1.66 15.14
N GLY A 293 11.31 0.78 15.54
CA GLY A 293 10.20 0.30 14.72
C GLY A 293 8.81 0.89 14.99
N SER A 294 8.59 1.70 16.04
CA SER A 294 7.23 2.07 16.48
C SER A 294 6.82 3.54 16.30
N ARG A 295 7.64 4.38 15.66
CA ARG A 295 7.32 5.80 15.47
C ARG A 295 7.32 6.11 13.98
N GLN A 296 6.16 6.45 13.44
CA GLN A 296 5.98 6.85 12.05
C GLN A 296 5.69 8.35 12.00
N CYS A 297 6.50 9.10 11.26
CA CYS A 297 6.02 10.37 10.69
C CYS A 297 5.22 10.04 9.43
N LEU A 298 4.02 10.61 9.32
CA LEU A 298 3.20 10.54 8.12
C LEU A 298 3.46 11.77 7.25
N TYR A 299 3.68 11.54 5.96
CA TYR A 299 3.54 12.56 4.92
C TYR A 299 2.04 12.76 4.63
N LEU A 300 1.55 13.98 4.43
CA LEU A 300 0.25 14.26 3.82
C LEU A 300 0.39 15.44 2.87
#